data_AF-A0A535FM34-F1
#
_entry.id   AF-A0A535FM34-F1
#
_cell.length_a   1.000
_cell.length_b   1.000
_cell.length_c   1.000
_cell.angle_alpha   90.00
_cell.angle_beta   90.00
_cell.angle_gamma   90.00
#
_symmetry.space_group_name_H-M   'P 1'
#
loop_
_entity.id
_entity.type
_entity.pdbx_description
1 polymer ?
#
loop_
_entity_poly.entity_id
_entity_poly.type
_entity_poly.pdbx_seq_one_letter_code
_entity_poly.pdbx_strand_id
1 'polypeptide(L)' 'MEPKLYTVEDVARILKKHPDTIRRLIRQKKIPARKIGGTWYVSEETLRRLMSEESNEG' A
#
# COMPACT_ATOMS: atom_id res chain seq x y z
N MET A 1 1.40 -3.90 -20.77
CA MET A 1 1.16 -2.91 -19.71
C MET A 1 2.26 -3.06 -18.67
N GLU A 2 2.93 -1.97 -18.31
CA GLU A 2 3.92 -1.98 -17.23
C GLU A 2 3.20 -2.06 -15.88
N PRO A 3 3.71 -2.85 -14.91
CA PRO A 3 3.12 -2.93 -13.59
C PRO A 3 3.26 -1.59 -12.87
N LYS A 4 2.14 -0.96 -12.50
CA LYS A 4 2.15 0.26 -11.69
C LYS A 4 2.51 -0.07 -10.25
N LEU A 5 3.53 0.62 -9.76
CA LEU A 5 4.03 0.51 -8.40
C LEU A 5 3.85 1.85 -7.69
N TYR A 6 3.39 1.78 -6.45
CA TYR A 6 3.13 2.95 -5.61
C TYR A 6 4.08 2.92 -4.42
N THR A 7 4.66 4.07 -4.09
CA THR A 7 5.46 4.20 -2.87
C THR A 7 4.56 4.18 -1.63
N VAL A 8 5.17 4.05 -0.45
CA VAL A 8 4.44 4.18 0.83
C VAL A 8 3.69 5.50 0.91
N GLU A 9 4.33 6.57 0.45
CA GLU A 9 3.80 7.93 0.44
C GLU A 9 2.58 8.05 -0.49
N ASP A 10 2.62 7.41 -1.66
CA ASP A 10 1.48 7.38 -2.58
C ASP A 10 0.30 6.61 -1.99
N VAL A 11 0.55 5.43 -1.45
CA VAL A 11 -0.48 4.59 -0.82
C VAL A 11 -1.11 5.33 0.36
N ALA A 12 -0.30 5.98 1.19
CA ALA A 12 -0.76 6.78 2.33
C ALA A 12 -1.71 7.89 1.89
N ARG A 13 -1.35 8.62 0.83
CA ARG A 13 -2.17 9.70 0.25
C ARG A 13 -3.48 9.17 -0.35
N ILE A 14 -3.44 8.03 -1.03
CA ILE A 14 -4.62 7.41 -1.67
C ILE A 14 -5.61 6.90 -0.61
N LEU A 15 -5.11 6.20 0.41
CA LEU A 15 -5.92 5.66 1.51
C LEU A 15 -6.20 6.70 2.61
N LYS A 16 -5.73 7.94 2.44
CA LYS A 16 -5.82 9.02 3.44
C LYS A 16 -5.35 8.58 4.84
N LYS A 17 -4.29 7.78 4.90
CA LYS A 17 -3.64 7.30 6.14
C LYS A 17 -2.26 7.93 6.31
N HIS A 18 -1.74 7.89 7.54
CA HIS A 18 -0.35 8.28 7.79
C HIS A 18 0.64 7.29 7.16
N PRO A 19 1.75 7.73 6.54
CA PRO A 19 2.78 6.84 5.99
C PRO A 19 3.31 5.80 6.99
N ASP A 20 3.44 6.16 8.26
CA ASP A 20 3.88 5.20 9.30
C ASP A 20 2.89 4.06 9.51
N THR A 21 1.59 4.32 9.35
CA THR A 21 0.57 3.26 9.38
C THR A 21 0.81 2.30 8.22
N ILE A 22 1.06 2.80 7.01
CA ILE A 22 1.37 1.97 5.85
C ILE A 22 2.66 1.16 6.08
N ARG A 23 3.74 1.79 6.58
CA ARG A 23 4.99 1.10 6.94
C ARG A 23 4.75 0.01 7.99
N ARG A 24 3.93 0.28 9.00
CA ARG A 24 3.56 -0.70 10.03
C ARG A 24 2.79 -1.88 9.43
N LEU A 25 1.82 -1.62 8.57
CA LEU A 25 1.03 -2.66 7.90
C LEU A 25 1.89 -3.55 6.99
N ILE A 26 2.85 -2.95 6.27
CA ILE A 26 3.86 -3.69 5.49
C ILE A 26 4.71 -4.58 6.41
N ARG A 27 5.22 -4.03 7.53
CA ARG A 27 6.01 -4.81 8.51
C ARG A 27 5.21 -5.95 9.14
N GLN A 28 3.91 -5.75 9.35
CA GLN A 28 2.97 -6.77 9.84
C GLN A 28 2.53 -7.76 8.76
N LYS A 29 3.04 -7.65 7.53
CA LYS A 29 2.63 -8.47 6.36
C LYS A 29 1.13 -8.39 6.04
N LYS A 30 0.45 -7.32 6.49
CA LYS A 30 -0.96 -7.05 6.14
C LYS A 30 -1.08 -6.44 4.74
N ILE A 31 -0.07 -5.69 4.31
CA ILE A 31 0.02 -5.15 2.95
C ILE A 31 1.20 -5.83 2.25
N PRO A 32 0.94 -6.62 1.18
CA PRO A 32 1.97 -7.08 0.27
C PRO A 32 2.75 -5.90 -0.33
N ALA A 33 4.07 -5.86 -0.13
CA ALA A 33 4.94 -4.85 -0.69
C ALA A 33 6.31 -5.45 -1.06
N ARG A 34 6.96 -4.88 -2.07
CA ARG A 34 8.29 -5.28 -2.54
C ARG A 34 9.29 -4.18 -2.27
N LYS A 35 10.46 -4.54 -1.73
CA LYS A 35 11.57 -3.60 -1.53
C LYS A 35 12.44 -3.56 -2.79
N ILE A 36 12.61 -2.38 -3.39
CA ILE A 36 13.43 -2.15 -4.60
C ILE A 36 14.31 -0.94 -4.31
N GLY A 37 15.63 -1.08 -4.39
CA GLY A 37 16.57 0.03 -4.20
C GLY A 37 16.48 0.75 -2.83
N GLY A 38 16.00 0.07 -1.79
CA GLY A 38 15.81 0.66 -0.46
C GLY A 38 14.38 1.15 -0.17
N THR A 39 13.56 1.34 -1.20
CA THR A 39 12.19 1.85 -1.11
C THR A 39 11.17 0.72 -1.16
N TRP A 40 10.08 0.85 -0.41
CA TRP A 40 8.96 -0.08 -0.44
C TRP A 40 7.95 0.33 -1.50
N TYR A 41 7.54 -0.64 -2.31
CA TYR A 41 6.57 -0.48 -3.38
C TYR A 41 5.39 -1.42 -3.21
N VAL A 42 4.19 -0.90 -3.42
CA VAL A 42 2.93 -1.64 -3.39
C VAL A 42 2.38 -1.71 -4.82
N SER A 43 1.93 -2.89 -5.24
CA SER A 43 1.34 -3.06 -6.58
C SER A 43 -0.05 -2.44 -6.66
N GLU A 44 -0.45 -2.01 -7.86
CA GLU A 44 -1.81 -1.55 -8.11
C GLU A 44 -2.88 -2.55 -7.67
N GLU A 45 -2.67 -3.84 -7.92
CA GLU A 45 -3.56 -4.92 -7.48
C GLU A 45 -3.76 -4.92 -5.96
N THR A 46 -2.66 -4.82 -5.21
CA THR A 46 -2.70 -4.76 -3.75
C THR A 46 -3.44 -3.51 -3.28
N LEU A 47 -3.16 -2.36 -3.88
CA LEU A 47 -3.82 -1.11 -3.54
C LEU A 47 -5.33 -1.18 -3.78
N ARG A 48 -5.76 -1.73 -4.93
CA ARG A 48 -7.18 -1.93 -5.25
C ARG A 48 -7.87 -2.79 -4.21
N ARG A 49 -7.23 -3.88 -3.78
CA ARG A 49 -7.76 -4.74 -2.72
C ARG A 49 -7.95 -3.98 -1.41
N LEU A 50 -6.98 -3.16 -1.00
CA LEU A 50 -7.08 -2.35 0.22
C LEU A 50 -8.24 -1.34 0.16
N MET A 51 -8.44 -0.70 -0.99
CA MET A 51 -9.55 0.23 -1.18
C MET A 51 -10.92 -0.47 -1.12
N SER A 52 -11.01 -1.71 -1.62
CA SER A 52 -12.22 -2.53 -1.50
C SER A 52 -12.48 -2.99 -0.07
N GLU A 53 -11.45 -3.32 0.69
CA GLU A 53 -11.57 -3.74 2.10
C GLU A 53 -12.00 -2.59 3.03
N GLU A 54 -11.51 -1.35 2.82
CA GLU A 54 -11.93 -0.18 3.62
C GLU A 54 -13.42 0.15 3.50
N SER A 55 -14.09 -0.25 2.42
CA SER A 55 -15.52 0.01 2.24
C SER A 55 -16.41 -0.93 3.05
N ASN A 56 -15.84 -1.93 3.74
CA ASN A 56 -16.58 -2.95 4.49
C ASN A 56 -16.42 -2.84 6.03
N GLU A 57 -15.71 -1.83 6.53
CA GLU A 57 -15.74 -1.43 7.94
C GLU A 57 -16.75 -0.29 8.12
N GLY A 58 -18.04 -0.64 8.04
CA GLY A 58 -19.19 0.23 8.32
C GLY A 58 -19.74 0.01 9.73
#